data_AF-A0AAU5W2X4-F1
#
_entry.id   AF-A0AAU5W2X4-F1
#
_cell.length_a   1.000
_cell.length_b   1.000
_cell.length_c   1.000
_cell.angle_alpha   90.00
_cell.angle_beta   90.00
_cell.angle_gamma   90.00
#
_symmetry.space_group_name_H-M   'P 1'
#
loop_
_entity.id
_entity.type
_entity.pdbx_description
1 polymer ?
#
loop_
_entity_poly.entity_id
_entity_poly.type
_entity_poly.pdbx_seq_one_letter_code
_entity_poly.pdbx_strand_id
1 'polypeptide(L)'
;MYVCSCFGITEDQVKKHADGGACTPRQIASACKAGTDCGGCVRRIQALLGRGECPRRDLVEGRTAPAGAPVTLGGAPGAGLSDAA
;
A
#
# COMPACT_ATOMS: atom_id res chain seq x y z
N MET A 1 -16.67 -9.22 5.06
CA MET A 1 -17.17 -7.84 4.83
C MET A 1 -16.48 -7.22 3.60
N TYR A 2 -17.05 -6.19 2.96
CA TYR A 2 -16.42 -5.52 1.80
C TYR A 2 -15.37 -4.50 2.23
N VAL A 3 -14.14 -4.65 1.73
CA VAL A 3 -13.02 -3.72 1.95
C VAL A 3 -13.00 -2.62 0.92
N CYS A 4 -13.25 -2.93 -0.35
CA CYS A 4 -13.26 -1.96 -1.44
C CYS A 4 -14.61 -1.99 -2.15
N SER A 5 -15.35 -0.89 -2.07
CA SER A 5 -16.66 -0.76 -2.73
C SER A 5 -16.53 -0.57 -4.24
N CYS A 6 -15.50 0.14 -4.72
CA CYS A 6 -15.31 0.43 -6.15
C CYS A 6 -15.17 -0.84 -7.00
N PHE A 7 -14.47 -1.85 -6.48
CA PHE A 7 -14.21 -3.11 -7.17
C PHE A 7 -14.87 -4.32 -6.50
N GLY A 8 -15.71 -4.10 -5.47
CA GLY A 8 -16.41 -5.17 -4.77
C GLY A 8 -15.49 -6.19 -4.07
N ILE A 9 -14.34 -5.75 -3.55
CA ILE A 9 -13.35 -6.66 -2.92
C ILE A 9 -13.70 -6.90 -1.46
N THR A 10 -13.72 -8.16 -1.04
CA THR A 10 -14.01 -8.57 0.35
C THR A 10 -12.75 -8.78 1.17
N GLU A 11 -12.90 -8.77 2.50
CA GLU A 11 -11.82 -9.07 3.44
C GLU A 11 -11.21 -10.45 3.19
N ASP A 12 -12.03 -11.45 2.87
CA ASP A 12 -11.55 -12.80 2.62
C ASP A 12 -10.71 -12.88 1.34
N GLN A 13 -11.04 -12.09 0.32
CA GLN A 13 -10.20 -11.98 -0.88
C GLN A 13 -8.85 -11.34 -0.54
N VAL A 14 -8.84 -10.27 0.27
CA VAL A 14 -7.59 -9.64 0.73
C VAL A 14 -6.73 -10.64 1.51
N LYS A 15 -7.32 -11.42 2.42
CA LYS A 15 -6.60 -12.46 3.19
C LYS A 15 -6.03 -13.55 2.29
N LYS A 16 -6.82 -14.08 1.35
CA LYS A 16 -6.36 -15.09 0.38
C LYS A 16 -5.16 -14.60 -0.45
N HIS A 17 -5.17 -13.33 -0.87
CA HIS A 17 -4.02 -12.76 -1.58
C HIS A 17 -2.81 -12.58 -0.65
N ALA A 18 -3.03 -12.20 0.61
CA ALA A 18 -1.96 -12.12 1.60
C ALA A 18 -1.32 -13.49 1.88
N ASP A 19 -2.12 -14.53 2.02
CA ASP A 19 -1.67 -15.93 2.17
C ASP A 19 -0.91 -16.41 0.91
N GLY A 20 -1.29 -15.90 -0.26
CA GLY A 20 -0.58 -16.12 -1.53
C GLY A 20 0.70 -15.25 -1.70
N GLY A 21 1.10 -14.47 -0.70
CA GLY A 21 2.34 -13.68 -0.70
C GLY A 21 2.19 -12.20 -1.03
N ALA A 22 0.96 -11.69 -1.21
CA ALA A 22 0.71 -10.26 -1.39
C ALA A 22 0.73 -9.52 -0.03
N CYS A 23 1.93 -9.32 0.50
CA CYS A 23 2.14 -8.75 1.84
C CYS A 23 2.03 -7.23 1.92
N THR A 24 1.70 -6.51 0.83
CA THR A 24 1.63 -5.04 0.80
C THR A 24 0.37 -4.55 0.08
N PRO A 25 -0.16 -3.35 0.39
CA PRO A 25 -1.32 -2.80 -0.32
C PRO A 25 -1.11 -2.68 -1.82
N ARG A 26 0.14 -2.41 -2.26
CA ARG A 26 0.49 -2.35 -3.68
C ARG A 26 0.43 -3.72 -4.34
N GLN A 27 0.89 -4.78 -3.66
CA GLN A 27 0.74 -6.15 -4.16
C GLN A 27 -0.73 -6.59 -4.17
N ILE A 28 -1.52 -6.24 -3.15
CA ILE A 28 -2.97 -6.47 -3.14
C ILE A 28 -3.64 -5.74 -4.32
N ALA A 29 -3.27 -4.48 -4.57
CA ALA A 29 -3.76 -3.71 -5.72
C ALA A 29 -3.39 -4.39 -7.05
N SER A 30 -2.18 -4.92 -7.19
CA SER A 30 -1.78 -5.68 -8.38
C SER A 30 -2.56 -6.99 -8.55
N ALA A 31 -2.93 -7.65 -7.45
CA ALA A 31 -3.65 -8.92 -7.48
C ALA A 31 -5.15 -8.77 -7.75
N CYS A 32 -5.79 -7.75 -7.16
CA CYS A 32 -7.26 -7.63 -7.18
C CYS A 32 -7.81 -6.22 -7.43
N LYS A 33 -6.96 -5.27 -7.87
CA LYS A 33 -7.31 -3.86 -8.16
C LYS A 33 -7.77 -3.04 -6.94
N ALA A 34 -7.80 -3.60 -5.75
CA ALA A 34 -8.21 -2.85 -4.56
C ALA A 34 -7.27 -1.65 -4.32
N GLY A 35 -7.85 -0.45 -4.21
CA GLY A 35 -7.11 0.77 -3.88
C GLY A 35 -6.50 1.52 -5.07
N THR A 36 -6.83 1.14 -6.32
CA THR A 36 -6.36 1.86 -7.53
C THR A 36 -7.32 2.94 -8.02
N ASP A 37 -8.50 3.06 -7.43
CA ASP A 37 -9.52 4.07 -7.76
C ASP A 37 -9.54 5.16 -6.68
N CYS A 38 -10.62 5.30 -5.90
CA CYS A 38 -10.74 6.34 -4.87
C CYS A 38 -9.77 6.21 -3.69
N GLY A 39 -9.10 5.06 -3.54
CA GLY A 39 -8.08 4.82 -2.52
C GLY A 39 -8.57 4.68 -1.06
N GLY A 40 -9.86 4.86 -0.78
CA GLY A 40 -10.41 4.84 0.59
C GLY A 40 -10.17 3.53 1.35
N CYS A 41 -10.04 2.41 0.64
CA CYS A 41 -9.79 1.10 1.23
C CYS A 41 -8.33 0.85 1.63
N VAL A 42 -7.37 1.66 1.18
CA VAL A 42 -5.92 1.39 1.34
C VAL A 42 -5.51 1.30 2.81
N ARG A 43 -6.03 2.17 3.68
CA ARG A 43 -5.74 2.13 5.12
C ARG A 43 -6.33 0.90 5.80
N ARG A 44 -7.52 0.48 5.38
CA ARG A 44 -8.15 -0.76 5.87
C ARG A 44 -7.33 -1.99 5.46
N ILE A 45 -6.87 -2.03 4.21
CA ILE A 45 -5.99 -3.10 3.70
C ILE A 45 -4.69 -3.15 4.51
N GLN A 46 -4.08 -1.99 4.82
CA GLN A 46 -2.88 -1.95 5.67
C GLN A 46 -3.12 -2.53 7.06
N ALA A 47 -4.25 -2.20 7.69
CA ALA A 47 -4.62 -2.75 8.99
C ALA A 47 -4.83 -4.28 8.93
N LEU A 48 -5.52 -4.78 7.90
CA LEU A 48 -5.72 -6.22 7.68
C LEU A 48 -4.40 -6.98 7.48
N LEU A 49 -3.41 -6.34 6.87
CA LEU A 49 -2.07 -6.91 6.68
C LEU A 49 -1.16 -6.76 7.92
N GLY A 50 -1.69 -6.28 9.05
CA GLY A 50 -0.88 -6.04 10.27
C GLY A 50 0.12 -4.89 10.13
N ARG A 51 -0.07 -3.98 9.16
CA ARG A 51 0.77 -2.80 8.92
C ARG A 51 0.14 -1.49 9.40
N GLY A 52 -0.92 -1.59 10.20
CA GLY A 52 -1.79 -0.48 10.60
C GLY A 52 -1.19 0.49 11.62
N GLU A 53 -0.04 0.15 12.19
CA GLU A 53 0.66 0.93 13.22
C GLU A 53 1.97 1.49 12.67
N CYS A 54 1.88 2.32 11.62
CA CYS A 54 2.89 3.34 11.43
C CYS A 54 2.47 4.54 12.31
N PRO A 55 3.21 4.91 13.38
CA PRO A 55 2.89 6.03 14.27
C PRO A 55 3.11 7.40 13.61
N ARG A 56 2.74 7.55 12.33
CA ARG A 56 2.92 8.79 11.56
C ARG A 56 1.87 9.85 11.90
N ARG A 57 0.83 9.52 12.69
CA ARG A 57 -0.20 10.50 13.08
C ARG A 57 0.22 11.42 14.24
N ASP A 58 1.31 11.13 14.93
CA ASP A 58 1.89 12.08 15.90
C ASP A 58 2.68 13.22 15.25
N LEU A 59 2.96 13.18 13.94
CA LEU A 59 3.79 14.20 13.27
C LEU A 59 3.01 15.41 12.72
N VAL A 60 1.69 15.47 12.88
CA VAL A 60 0.89 16.64 12.45
C VAL A 60 0.32 17.48 13.61
N GLU A 61 0.49 17.04 14.86
CA GLU A 61 -0.01 17.76 16.05
C GLU A 61 1.06 17.93 17.15
N GLY A 62 2.35 17.87 16.79
CA GLY A 62 3.42 17.90 17.79
C GLY A 62 4.77 18.29 17.22
N ARG A 63 5.09 19.58 17.29
CA ARG A 63 6.48 20.04 17.29
C ARG A 63 7.20 19.40 18.48
N THR A 64 7.88 18.28 18.27
CA THR A 64 9.22 17.89 18.81
C THR A 64 9.57 16.48 18.29
N ALA A 65 10.73 16.35 17.63
CA ALA A 65 11.26 15.08 17.11
C ALA A 65 11.69 14.13 18.26
N PRO A 66 11.93 12.82 17.99
CA PRO A 66 13.26 12.48 17.48
C PRO A 66 13.31 11.43 16.36
N ALA A 67 14.52 11.37 15.79
CA ALA A 67 15.00 10.61 14.65
C ALA A 67 14.63 9.12 14.58
N GLY A 68 14.37 8.66 13.36
CA GLY A 68 14.32 7.24 13.00
C GLY A 68 14.52 7.02 11.50
N ALA A 69 15.79 6.97 11.10
CA ALA A 69 16.40 6.44 9.86
C ALA A 69 15.77 6.79 8.47
N PRO A 70 16.58 7.22 7.48
CA PRO A 70 16.10 7.36 6.12
C PRO A 70 15.88 5.97 5.51
N VAL A 71 14.63 5.61 5.23
CA VAL A 71 14.35 4.53 4.27
C VAL A 71 14.75 5.05 2.90
N THR A 72 15.90 4.60 2.41
CA THR A 72 16.31 4.80 1.02
C THR A 72 15.27 4.13 0.13
N LEU A 73 14.37 4.91 -0.47
CA LEU A 73 13.57 4.43 -1.60
C LEU A 73 14.52 4.21 -2.77
N GLY A 74 14.97 2.98 -2.93
CA GLY A 74 15.63 2.50 -4.14
C GLY A 74 14.69 2.70 -5.33
N GLY A 75 15.14 3.53 -6.27
CA GLY A 75 14.43 3.91 -7.48
C GLY A 75 14.14 2.72 -8.39
N ALA A 76 13.01 2.81 -9.08
CA ALA A 76 12.71 1.97 -10.23
C ALA A 76 13.68 2.29 -11.38
N PRO A 77 14.25 1.30 -12.10
CA PRO A 77 14.91 1.58 -13.36
C PRO A 77 13.85 1.92 -14.42
N GLY A 78 13.99 3.12 -14.98
CA GLY A 78 13.15 3.64 -16.05
C GLY A 78 13.30 2.86 -17.35
N ALA A 79 12.22 2.88 -18.12
CA ALA A 79 12.17 2.40 -19.49
C ALA A 79 13.19 3.13 -20.37
N GLY A 80 14.11 2.37 -20.97
CA GLY A 80 14.96 2.83 -22.06
C GLY A 80 14.20 2.73 -23.37
N LEU A 81 13.86 3.88 -23.94
CA LEU A 81 13.50 4.05 -25.34
C LEU A 81 14.78 4.28 -26.14
N SER A 82 15.04 3.44 -27.15
CA SER A 82 16.11 3.67 -28.12
C SER A 82 15.52 4.17 -29.43
N ASP A 83 15.94 5.38 -29.80
CA ASP A 83 15.66 6.08 -31.05
C ASP A 83 16.64 5.64 -32.16
N ALA A 84 16.34 6.07 -33.38
CA ALA A 84 16.83 5.63 -34.67
C ALA A 84 18.32 5.91 -34.97
N ALA A 85 18.89 5.03 -35.79
CA ALA A 85 19.91 5.34 -36.81
C ALA A 85 19.80 4.31 -37.95
#